data_AF-A0A2Z2NST9-F1
#
_entry.id   AF-A0A2Z2NST9-F1
#
_cell.length_a   1.000
_cell.length_b   1.000
_cell.length_c   1.000
_cell.angle_alpha   90.00
_cell.angle_beta   90.00
_cell.angle_gamma   90.00
#
_symmetry.space_group_name_H-M   'P 1'
#
loop_
_entity.id
_entity.type
_entity.pdbx_description
1 polymer ?
#
loop_
_entity_poly.entity_id
_entity_poly.type
_entity_poly.pdbx_seq_one_letter_code
_entity_poly.pdbx_strand_id
1 'polypeptide(L)'
;MVHPVKTVLPIAYEPITKKDGDNKNDCERNAGKRLLVYLADAFSQRNFLVIEDALASNGPHIELLNELGMAFILGVKPEGNKNCSNRYPGASATGRSWSGRAR
;
A
#
# COMPACT_ATOMS: atom_id res chain seq x y z
N MET A 1 17.89 32.29 -11.75
CA MET A 1 17.31 32.23 -10.40
C MET A 1 16.07 31.34 -10.46
N VAL A 2 16.24 30.01 -10.41
CA VAL A 2 15.14 29.04 -10.40
C VAL A 2 14.86 28.70 -8.94
N HIS A 3 13.70 29.11 -8.47
CA HIS A 3 13.17 28.67 -7.19
C HIS A 3 12.72 27.21 -7.37
N PRO A 4 13.04 26.28 -6.43
CA PRO A 4 12.51 24.92 -6.51
C PRO A 4 10.98 25.02 -6.46
N VAL A 5 10.35 24.68 -7.58
CA VAL A 5 8.90 24.69 -7.70
C VAL A 5 8.37 23.71 -6.65
N LYS A 6 7.65 24.22 -5.64
CA LYS A 6 6.95 23.37 -4.65
C LYS A 6 5.92 22.56 -5.43
N THR A 7 6.31 21.35 -5.83
CA THR A 7 5.48 20.48 -6.64
C THR A 7 4.42 19.89 -5.72
N VAL A 8 3.17 20.27 -5.93
CA VAL A 8 2.03 19.66 -5.24
C VAL A 8 1.82 18.27 -5.83
N LEU A 9 1.59 17.27 -4.98
CA LEU A 9 1.11 15.96 -5.41
C LEU A 9 -0.42 15.96 -5.27
N PRO A 10 -1.19 16.16 -6.35
CA PRO A 10 -2.63 16.08 -6.27
C PRO A 10 -3.03 14.62 -6.04
N ILE A 11 -3.63 14.34 -4.88
CA ILE A 11 -4.13 13.02 -4.51
C ILE A 11 -5.65 13.08 -4.53
N ALA A 12 -6.28 12.11 -5.20
CA ALA A 12 -7.73 11.93 -5.09
C ALA A 12 -8.05 11.42 -3.69
N TYR A 13 -8.84 12.18 -2.93
CA TYR A 13 -9.33 11.74 -1.63
C TYR A 13 -10.73 11.15 -1.79
N GLU A 14 -10.95 9.98 -1.20
CA GLU A 14 -12.27 9.35 -1.11
C GLU A 14 -12.65 9.26 0.38
N PRO A 15 -13.85 9.73 0.79
CA PRO A 15 -14.30 9.56 2.17
C PRO A 15 -14.60 8.09 2.46
N ILE A 16 -14.07 7.57 3.56
CA ILE A 16 -14.38 6.21 4.03
C ILE A 16 -15.82 6.20 4.54
N THR A 17 -16.72 5.51 3.83
CA THR A 17 -18.13 5.42 4.22
C THR A 17 -18.47 4.04 4.80
N LYS A 18 -19.41 3.99 5.74
CA LYS A 18 -19.88 2.73 6.36
C LYS A 18 -20.61 1.78 5.39
N LYS A 19 -20.83 2.18 4.13
CA LYS A 19 -21.51 1.35 3.12
C LYS A 19 -20.55 0.39 2.42
N ASP A 20 -19.24 0.57 2.57
CA ASP A 20 -18.20 -0.20 1.88
C ASP A 20 -17.79 -1.50 2.61
N GLY A 21 -18.49 -1.90 3.68
CA GLY A 21 -18.21 -3.15 4.39
C GLY A 21 -19.12 -3.42 5.59
N ASP A 22 -19.31 -4.70 5.89
CA ASP A 22 -20.13 -5.16 7.02
C ASP A 22 -19.31 -5.49 8.27
N ASN A 23 -18.02 -5.82 8.10
CA ASN A 23 -17.14 -6.14 9.23
C ASN A 23 -16.15 -5.00 9.54
N LYS A 24 -15.64 -5.04 10.78
CA LYS A 24 -14.65 -4.08 11.27
C LYS A 24 -13.42 -4.08 10.35
N ASN A 25 -13.05 -2.89 9.87
CA ASN A 25 -11.90 -2.59 9.01
C ASN A 25 -12.06 -2.90 7.50
N ASP A 26 -13.25 -3.28 7.01
CA ASP A 26 -13.46 -3.60 5.60
C ASP A 26 -13.50 -2.34 4.71
N CYS A 27 -14.11 -1.25 5.19
CA CYS A 27 -14.24 -0.02 4.42
C CYS A 27 -12.89 0.69 4.24
N GLU A 28 -12.02 0.65 5.25
CA GLU A 28 -10.65 1.16 5.19
C GLU A 28 -9.81 0.37 4.20
N ARG A 29 -9.94 -0.96 4.20
CA ARG A 29 -9.24 -1.84 3.26
C ARG A 29 -9.69 -1.61 1.82
N ASN A 30 -10.99 -1.50 1.59
CA ASN A 30 -11.53 -1.28 0.25
C ASN A 30 -11.15 0.11 -0.29
N ALA A 31 -11.25 1.16 0.54
CA ALA A 31 -10.79 2.49 0.18
C ALA A 31 -9.28 2.52 -0.12
N GLY A 32 -8.46 1.85 0.70
CA GLY A 32 -7.02 1.74 0.49
C GLY A 32 -6.66 1.07 -0.84
N LYS A 33 -7.34 -0.04 -1.18
CA LYS A 33 -7.15 -0.71 -2.49
C LYS A 33 -7.45 0.22 -3.66
N ARG A 34 -8.57 0.96 -3.61
CA ARG A 34 -8.95 1.92 -4.66
C ARG A 34 -7.90 3.03 -4.80
N LEU A 35 -7.40 3.55 -3.68
CA LEU A 35 -6.36 4.57 -3.67
C LEU A 35 -5.05 4.07 -4.27
N LEU A 36 -4.59 2.87 -3.91
CA LEU A 36 -3.35 2.30 -4.45
C LEU A 36 -3.41 2.09 -5.96
N VAL A 37 -4.53 1.59 -6.47
CA VAL A 37 -4.76 1.43 -7.92
C VAL A 37 -4.77 2.79 -8.61
N TYR A 38 -5.46 3.80 -8.05
CA TYR A 38 -5.44 5.16 -8.58
C TYR A 38 -4.02 5.75 -8.62
N LEU A 39 -3.23 5.56 -7.55
CA LEU A 39 -1.86 6.07 -7.49
C LEU A 39 -0.95 5.39 -8.52
N ALA A 40 -1.11 4.08 -8.74
CA ALA A 40 -0.36 3.34 -9.75
C ALA A 40 -0.68 3.87 -11.17
N ASP A 41 -1.95 4.14 -11.46
CA ASP A 41 -2.39 4.63 -12.76
C ASP A 41 -2.00 6.10 -12.99
N ALA A 42 -2.32 6.98 -12.03
CA ALA A 42 -2.05 8.41 -12.11
C ALA A 42 -0.55 8.75 -12.09
N PHE A 43 0.29 7.91 -11.46
CA PHE A 43 1.70 8.18 -11.25
C PHE A 43 2.61 7.00 -11.63
N SER A 44 2.34 6.36 -12.77
CA SER A 44 3.07 5.19 -13.28
C SER A 44 4.60 5.34 -13.40
N GLN A 45 5.11 6.58 -13.48
CA GLN A 45 6.55 6.89 -13.57
C GLN A 45 7.22 7.09 -12.20
N ARG A 46 6.48 7.01 -11.08
CA ARG A 46 7.01 7.28 -9.74
C ARG A 46 7.10 6.01 -8.90
N ASN A 47 8.18 5.90 -8.14
CA ASN A 47 8.38 4.81 -7.19
C ASN A 47 7.72 5.18 -5.85
N PHE A 48 6.72 4.41 -5.42
CA PHE A 48 6.08 4.58 -4.12
C PHE A 48 6.64 3.61 -3.08
N LEU A 49 6.79 4.10 -1.86
CA LEU A 49 7.04 3.30 -0.66
C LEU A 49 5.81 3.41 0.25
N VAL A 50 5.10 2.30 0.40
CA VAL A 50 3.89 2.20 1.21
C VAL A 50 4.28 1.75 2.62
N ILE A 51 3.97 2.57 3.62
CA ILE A 51 4.24 2.26 5.03
C ILE A 51 2.91 2.17 5.74
N GLU A 52 2.58 1.01 6.30
CA GLU A 52 1.30 0.78 6.96
C GLU A 52 1.45 -0.02 8.26
N ASP A 53 0.42 0.10 9.11
CA ASP A 53 0.31 -0.61 10.38
C ASP A 53 -0.17 -2.07 10.19
N ALA A 54 -0.04 -2.88 11.24
CA ALA A 54 -0.31 -4.31 11.22
C ALA A 54 -1.73 -4.73 10.83
N LEU A 55 -2.71 -3.83 10.87
CA LEU A 55 -4.06 -4.11 10.38
C LEU A 55 -4.13 -4.34 8.86
N ALA A 56 -3.20 -3.74 8.11
CA ALA A 56 -3.12 -3.84 6.65
C ALA A 56 -2.31 -5.06 6.18
N SER A 57 -1.51 -5.66 7.07
CA SER A 57 -0.63 -6.81 6.79
C SER A 57 -1.40 -8.11 6.53
N ASN A 58 -2.04 -8.20 5.36
CA ASN A 58 -2.78 -9.37 4.87
C ASN A 58 -2.16 -9.87 3.56
N GLY A 59 -2.23 -11.18 3.30
CA GLY A 59 -1.71 -11.78 2.07
C GLY A 59 -2.21 -11.10 0.78
N PRO A 60 -3.53 -10.94 0.58
CA PRO A 60 -4.06 -10.31 -0.63
C PRO A 60 -3.63 -8.85 -0.81
N HIS A 61 -3.35 -8.13 0.28
CA HIS A 61 -2.88 -6.75 0.22
C HIS A 61 -1.41 -6.67 -0.20
N ILE A 62 -0.58 -7.57 0.33
CA ILE A 62 0.82 -7.70 -0.08
C ILE A 62 0.92 -8.11 -1.56
N GLU A 63 0.05 -9.01 -2.01
CA GLU A 63 -0.02 -9.43 -3.43
C GLU A 63 -0.39 -8.23 -4.32
N LEU A 64 -1.39 -7.43 -3.95
CA LEU A 64 -1.75 -6.20 -4.67
C LEU A 64 -0.57 -5.21 -4.75
N LEU A 65 0.16 -4.98 -3.65
CA LEU A 65 1.31 -4.07 -3.65
C LEU A 65 2.42 -4.55 -4.59
N ASN A 66 2.66 -5.86 -4.67
CA ASN A 66 3.61 -6.44 -5.62
C ASN A 66 3.13 -6.32 -7.07
N GLU A 67 1.85 -6.54 -7.34
CA GLU A 67 1.25 -6.38 -8.67
C GLU A 67 1.36 -4.94 -9.18
N LEU A 68 1.17 -3.96 -8.29
CA LEU A 68 1.31 -2.54 -8.59
C LEU A 68 2.78 -2.07 -8.64
N GLY A 69 3.75 -2.95 -8.38
CA GLY A 69 5.17 -2.62 -8.42
C GLY A 69 5.63 -1.69 -7.28
N MET A 70 4.87 -1.61 -6.19
CA MET A 70 5.15 -0.70 -5.08
C MET A 70 6.02 -1.36 -4.01
N ALA A 71 7.01 -0.62 -3.49
CA ALA A 71 7.77 -1.06 -2.33
C ALA A 71 6.92 -0.88 -1.06
N PHE A 72 7.08 -1.76 -0.07
CA PHE A 72 6.31 -1.65 1.17
C PHE A 72 7.08 -2.04 2.43
N ILE A 73 6.68 -1.41 3.54
CA ILE A 73 7.07 -1.74 4.91
C ILE A 73 5.78 -1.88 5.72
N LEU A 74 5.47 -3.12 6.11
CA LEU A 74 4.27 -3.41 6.86
C LEU A 74 4.65 -3.96 8.24
N GLY A 75 4.11 -3.38 9.31
CA GLY A 75 4.26 -3.95 10.66
C GLY A 75 3.51 -5.28 10.75
N VAL A 76 4.08 -6.34 11.32
CA VAL A 76 3.37 -7.61 11.48
C VAL A 76 3.25 -7.95 12.95
N LYS A 77 2.02 -8.10 13.43
CA LYS A 77 1.75 -8.54 14.80
C LYS A 77 1.48 -10.06 14.81
N PRO A 78 2.31 -10.87 15.49
CA PRO A 78 2.26 -12.33 15.39
C PRO A 78 0.95 -12.94 15.91
N GLU A 79 0.30 -12.27 16.85
CA GLU A 79 -0.95 -12.73 17.47
C GLU A 79 -2.21 -12.40 16.66
N GLY A 80 -2.18 -11.37 15.81
CA GLY A 80 -3.30 -10.98 14.94
C GLY A 80 -3.24 -11.61 13.53
N ASN A 81 -2.04 -11.75 12.96
CA ASN A 81 -1.86 -12.07 11.54
C ASN A 81 -0.96 -13.30 11.34
N LYS A 82 -1.38 -14.43 11.93
CA LYS A 82 -0.62 -15.70 11.93
C LYS A 82 -0.17 -16.16 10.54
N ASN A 83 -0.98 -15.93 9.51
CA ASN A 83 -0.64 -16.31 8.14
C ASN A 83 0.50 -15.43 7.57
N CYS A 84 0.43 -14.12 7.79
CA CYS A 84 1.44 -13.19 7.28
C CYS A 84 2.77 -13.32 8.02
N SER A 85 2.76 -13.57 9.33
CA SER A 85 3.99 -13.83 10.10
C SER A 85 4.68 -15.13 9.69
N ASN A 86 3.92 -16.17 9.33
CA ASN A 86 4.49 -17.43 8.86
C ASN A 86 5.08 -17.30 7.44
N ARG A 87 4.43 -16.53 6.56
CA ARG A 87 4.88 -16.33 5.17
C ARG A 87 6.04 -15.34 5.05
N TYR A 88 6.13 -14.37 5.96
CA TYR A 88 7.21 -13.39 6.05
C TYR A 88 7.81 -13.38 7.46
N PRO A 89 8.79 -14.26 7.75
CA PRO A 89 9.40 -14.35 9.07
C PRO A 89 10.17 -13.06 9.41
N GLY A 90 9.65 -12.29 10.37
CA GLY A 90 10.19 -11.01 10.84
C GLY A 90 9.10 -10.13 11.46
N ALA A 91 9.47 -9.15 12.30
CA ALA A 91 8.51 -8.19 12.87
C ALA A 91 7.90 -7.23 11.81
N SER A 92 8.43 -7.26 10.59
CA SER A 92 7.94 -6.51 9.44
C SER A 92 7.97 -7.36 8.17
N ALA A 93 6.90 -7.28 7.38
CA ALA A 93 6.91 -7.78 6.02
C ALA A 93 7.49 -6.67 5.13
N THR A 94 8.68 -6.91 4.58
CA THR A 94 9.35 -5.97 3.67
C THR A 94 9.41 -6.62 2.29
N GLY A 95 8.85 -5.95 1.28
CA GLY A 95 8.89 -6.38 -0.12
C GLY A 95 9.47 -5.31 -1.01
N ARG A 96 10.32 -5.74 -1.96
CA ARG A 96 10.86 -4.90 -3.03
C ARG A 96 10.60 -5.58 -4.37
N SER A 97 9.54 -5.18 -5.07
CA SER A 97 9.36 -5.51 -6.49
C SER A 97 10.11 -4.48 -7.34
N TRP A 98 11.44 -4.53 -7.35
CA TRP A 98 12.23 -3.69 -8.26
C TRP A 98 12.49 -4.46 -9.55
N SER A 99 11.51 -4.48 -10.47
CA SER A 99 11.79 -4.88 -11.85
C SER A 99 12.31 -3.65 -12.58
N GLY A 100 13.64 -3.57 -12.70
CA GLY A 100 14.29 -2.51 -13.45
C GLY A 100 13.85 -2.55 -14.92
N ARG A 101 12.88 -1.71 -15.29
CA ARG A 101 12.68 -1.35 -16.70
C ARG A 101 13.55 -0.13 -16.99
N ALA A 102 14.83 -0.39 -17.20
CA ALA A 102 15.70 0.51 -17.93
C ALA A 102 15.15 0.66 -19.36
N ARG A 103 14.75 1.87 -19.74
CA ARG A 103 14.89 2.40 -21.10
C ARG A 103 15.33 3.84 -20.98
#